data_AF-A0A8J3UXL2-F1
#
_entry.id   AF-A0A8J3UXL2-F1
#
_cell.length_a   1.000
_cell.length_b   1.000
_cell.length_c   1.000
_cell.angle_alpha   90.00
_cell.angle_beta   90.00
_cell.angle_gamma   90.00
#
_symmetry.space_group_name_H-M   'P 1'
#
loop_
_entity.id
_entity.type
_entity.pdbx_description
1 polymer ?
#
loop_
_entity_poly.entity_id
_entity_poly.type
_entity_poly.pdbx_seq_one_letter_code
_entity_poly.pdbx_strand_id
1 'polypeptide(L)'
;MLLPSKAIPTDQALLAVGAQILIQLERPGSVSAVWDRLLEWRSMRGMRSALPFWWFSLALDVLYSIGVVDEHNGELVRKSRVV
;
A
#
# COMPACT_ATOMS: atom_id res chain seq x y z
N MET A 1 -12.24 -7.86 5.08
CA MET A 1 -11.72 -6.51 4.76
C MET A 1 -10.31 -6.30 5.30
N LEU A 2 -9.98 -6.72 6.53
CA LEU A 2 -8.57 -6.90 6.92
C LEU A 2 -7.95 -8.14 6.25
N LEU A 3 -8.68 -9.26 6.32
CA LEU A 3 -8.42 -10.53 5.65
C LEU A 3 -9.32 -10.69 4.42
N PRO A 4 -8.94 -11.55 3.44
CA PRO A 4 -9.81 -11.95 2.34
C PRO A 4 -11.14 -12.48 2.87
N SER A 5 -12.23 -12.19 2.16
CA SER A 5 -13.57 -12.70 2.46
C SER A 5 -14.22 -13.20 1.19
N LYS A 6 -15.38 -13.88 1.28
CA LYS A 6 -16.13 -14.35 0.11
C LYS A 6 -16.39 -13.25 -0.95
N ALA A 7 -16.44 -11.99 -0.53
CA ALA A 7 -16.70 -10.83 -1.39
C ALA A 7 -15.44 -10.03 -1.77
N ILE A 8 -14.26 -10.38 -1.25
CA ILE A 8 -13.02 -9.61 -1.45
C ILE A 8 -11.90 -10.53 -1.92
N PRO A 9 -11.44 -10.38 -3.18
CA PRO A 9 -10.24 -11.02 -3.70
C PRO A 9 -9.04 -10.89 -2.76
N THR A 10 -8.20 -11.93 -2.70
CA THR A 10 -7.03 -11.97 -1.82
C THR A 10 -6.05 -10.83 -2.06
N ASP A 11 -5.89 -10.41 -3.31
CA ASP A 11 -5.00 -9.31 -3.69
C ASP A 11 -5.54 -7.92 -3.35
N GLN A 12 -6.80 -7.84 -2.91
CA GLN A 12 -7.48 -6.64 -2.43
C GLN A 12 -7.66 -6.61 -0.91
N ALA A 13 -7.36 -7.69 -0.19
CA ALA A 13 -7.40 -7.65 1.27
C ALA A 13 -6.49 -6.52 1.80
N LEU A 14 -6.93 -5.79 2.83
CA LEU A 14 -6.21 -4.58 3.28
C LEU A 14 -4.76 -4.88 3.71
N LEU A 15 -4.51 -6.05 4.31
CA LEU A 15 -3.16 -6.52 4.61
C LEU A 15 -2.32 -6.77 3.35
N ALA A 16 -2.93 -7.34 2.31
CA ALA A 16 -2.26 -7.57 1.03
C ALA A 16 -1.92 -6.23 0.36
N VAL A 17 -2.88 -5.29 0.31
CA VAL A 17 -2.65 -3.94 -0.23
C VAL A 17 -1.58 -3.21 0.58
N GLY A 18 -1.63 -3.26 1.91
CA GLY A 18 -0.61 -2.67 2.78
C GLY A 18 0.80 -3.25 2.52
N ALA A 19 0.92 -4.57 2.37
CA ALA A 19 2.19 -5.19 2.00
C ALA A 19 2.68 -4.74 0.61
N GLN A 20 1.78 -4.62 -0.37
CA GLN A 20 2.12 -4.13 -1.71
C GLN A 20 2.60 -2.68 -1.69
N ILE A 21 2.00 -1.82 -0.85
CA ILE A 21 2.45 -0.43 -0.62
C ILE A 21 3.86 -0.41 -0.02
N LEU A 22 4.12 -1.24 0.99
CA LEU A 22 5.44 -1.30 1.65
C LEU A 22 6.57 -1.71 0.70
N ILE A 23 6.28 -2.55 -0.30
CA ILE A 23 7.23 -2.87 -1.38
C ILE A 23 7.57 -1.62 -2.20
N GLN A 24 6.58 -0.77 -2.49
CA GLN A 24 6.85 0.47 -3.25
C GLN A 24 7.65 1.49 -2.44
N LEU A 25 7.53 1.44 -1.10
CA LEU A 25 8.25 2.31 -0.16
C LEU A 25 9.68 1.82 0.15
N GLU A 26 10.20 0.81 -0.54
CA GLU A 26 11.66 0.59 -0.63
C GLU A 26 12.39 1.82 -1.19
N ARG A 27 11.67 2.65 -1.95
CA ARG A 27 12.09 3.98 -2.38
C ARG A 27 11.05 5.01 -1.94
N PRO A 28 11.43 6.02 -1.14
CA PRO A 28 10.54 7.13 -0.79
C PRO A 28 9.90 7.78 -2.02
N GLY A 29 8.79 8.47 -1.79
CA GLY A 29 8.18 9.30 -2.82
C GLY A 29 6.84 9.87 -2.40
N SER A 30 6.34 10.82 -3.17
CA SER A 30 5.02 11.41 -2.94
C SER A 30 3.91 10.35 -2.98
N VAL A 31 2.77 10.68 -2.39
CA VAL A 31 1.57 9.82 -2.38
C VAL A 31 1.18 9.40 -3.81
N SER A 32 1.21 10.34 -4.76
CA SER A 32 0.89 10.06 -6.18
C SER A 32 1.93 9.14 -6.82
N ALA A 33 3.23 9.39 -6.60
CA ALA A 33 4.28 8.54 -7.16
C ALA A 33 4.23 7.11 -6.61
N VAL A 34 3.91 6.94 -5.32
CA VAL A 34 3.72 5.62 -4.71
C VAL A 34 2.49 4.92 -5.26
N TRP A 35 1.39 5.66 -5.46
CA TRP A 35 0.16 5.16 -6.06
C TRP A 35 0.38 4.66 -7.50
N ASP A 36 1.03 5.45 -8.34
CA ASP A 36 1.30 5.09 -9.73
C ASP A 36 2.20 3.85 -9.83
N ARG A 37 3.27 3.79 -9.01
CA ARG A 37 4.14 2.61 -8.93
C ARG A 37 3.39 1.36 -8.48
N LEU A 38 2.46 1.49 -7.53
CA LEU A 38 1.63 0.37 -7.08
C LEU A 38 0.74 -0.16 -8.22
N LEU A 39 0.07 0.73 -8.96
CA LEU A 39 -0.77 0.32 -10.09
C LEU A 39 0.05 -0.37 -11.19
N GLU A 40 1.21 0.18 -11.54
CA GLU A 40 2.12 -0.41 -12.52
C GLU A 40 2.60 -1.79 -12.05
N TRP A 41 3.04 -1.91 -10.79
CA TRP A 41 3.49 -3.15 -10.19
C TRP A 41 2.38 -4.23 -10.17
N ARG A 42 1.15 -3.85 -9.84
CA ARG A 42 -0.02 -4.74 -9.86
C ARG A 42 -0.33 -5.22 -11.28
N SER A 43 -0.25 -4.33 -12.26
CA SER A 43 -0.44 -4.64 -13.68
C SER A 43 0.61 -5.65 -14.18
N MET A 44 1.89 -5.39 -13.89
CA MET A 44 2.99 -6.30 -14.26
C MET A 44 2.87 -7.69 -13.64
N ARG A 45 2.26 -7.80 -12.45
CA ARG A 45 2.01 -9.07 -11.76
C ARG A 45 0.68 -9.74 -12.14
N GLY A 46 -0.06 -9.20 -13.11
CA GLY A 46 -1.32 -9.76 -13.57
C GLY A 46 -2.46 -9.69 -12.55
N MET A 47 -2.39 -8.77 -11.57
CA MET A 47 -3.45 -8.56 -10.59
C MET A 47 -4.62 -7.82 -11.25
N ARG A 48 -5.68 -8.56 -11.58
CA ARG A 48 -6.84 -8.07 -12.34
C ARG A 48 -7.86 -7.31 -11.49
N SER A 49 -7.78 -7.43 -10.17
CA SER A 49 -8.75 -6.82 -9.27
C SER A 49 -8.52 -5.31 -9.20
N ALA A 50 -9.56 -4.52 -9.48
CA ALA A 50 -9.49 -3.06 -9.47
C ALA A 50 -9.17 -2.55 -8.06
N LEU A 51 -8.14 -1.72 -7.91
CA LEU A 51 -7.83 -1.07 -6.65
C LEU A 51 -8.26 0.39 -6.74
N PRO A 52 -9.37 0.81 -6.11
CA PRO A 52 -9.74 2.21 -6.02
C PRO A 52 -8.83 2.96 -5.03
N PHE A 53 -8.62 4.25 -5.28
CA PHE A 53 -7.71 5.09 -4.49
C PHE A 53 -8.07 5.13 -3.00
N TRP A 54 -9.36 5.12 -2.65
CA TRP A 54 -9.79 5.12 -1.24
C TRP A 54 -9.30 3.88 -0.48
N TRP A 55 -9.10 2.74 -1.16
CA TRP A 55 -8.59 1.54 -0.51
C TRP A 55 -7.09 1.64 -0.23
N PHE A 56 -6.36 2.29 -1.13
CA PHE A 56 -4.97 2.67 -0.91
C PHE A 56 -4.82 3.66 0.24
N SER A 57 -5.67 4.70 0.30
CA SER A 57 -5.70 5.64 1.42
C SER A 57 -5.95 4.90 2.74
N LEU A 58 -6.96 4.03 2.78
CA LEU A 58 -7.28 3.24 3.97
C LEU A 58 -6.11 2.33 4.39
N ALA A 59 -5.39 1.76 3.44
CA ALA A 59 -4.22 0.94 3.75
C ALA A 59 -3.07 1.80 4.30
N LEU A 60 -2.86 3.01 3.77
CA LEU A 60 -1.91 3.97 4.33
C LEU A 60 -2.29 4.38 5.75
N ASP A 61 -3.56 4.66 6.02
CA ASP A 61 -4.04 5.01 7.37
C ASP A 61 -3.72 3.89 8.37
N VAL A 62 -3.93 2.64 7.97
CA VAL A 62 -3.54 1.48 8.79
C VAL A 62 -2.03 1.44 8.99
N LEU A 63 -1.22 1.51 7.93
CA LEU A 63 0.24 1.47 8.01
C LEU A 63 0.83 2.59 8.87
N TYR A 64 0.25 3.79 8.79
CA TYR A 64 0.60 4.95 9.59
C TYR A 64 0.23 4.74 11.06
N SER A 65 -1.00 4.28 11.33
CA SER A 65 -1.48 4.03 12.71
C SER A 65 -0.65 2.98 13.46
N ILE A 66 -0.07 2.00 12.76
CA ILE A 66 0.82 0.98 13.33
C ILE A 66 2.30 1.40 13.34
N GLY A 67 2.61 2.62 12.89
CA GLY A 67 3.95 3.22 12.93
C GLY A 67 4.95 2.62 11.94
N VAL A 68 4.48 2.03 10.84
CA VAL A 68 5.35 1.40 9.83
C VAL A 68 5.62 2.33 8.64
N VAL A 69 4.76 3.31 8.40
CA VAL A 69 4.93 4.36 7.40
C VAL A 69 4.86 5.71 8.09
N ASP A 70 5.63 6.67 7.59
CA ASP A 70 5.56 8.07 8.00
C ASP A 70 5.64 8.98 6.78
N GLU A 71 5.43 10.27 7.00
CA GLU A 71 5.52 11.31 5.98
C GLU A 71 6.66 12.28 6.36
N HIS A 72 7.56 12.53 5.42
CA HIS A 72 8.67 13.46 5.58
C HIS A 72 8.78 14.36 4.34
N ASN A 73 8.54 15.65 4.50
CA ASN A 73 8.70 16.67 3.44
C ASN A 73 7.90 16.41 2.14
N GLY A 74 6.67 15.92 2.28
CA GLY A 74 5.77 15.53 1.21
C GLY A 74 6.01 14.12 0.65
N GLU A 75 6.94 13.36 1.23
CA GLU A 75 7.26 11.99 0.80
C GLU A 75 6.84 10.97 1.83
N LEU A 76 6.19 9.90 1.36
CA LEU A 76 5.97 8.70 2.16
C LEU A 76 7.28 7.94 2.31
N VAL A 77 7.62 7.60 3.54
CA VAL A 77 8.80 6.80 3.88
C VAL A 77 8.40 5.59 4.71
N ARG A 78 9.13 4.49 4.53
CA ARG A 78 9.01 3.33 5.41
C ARG A 78 9.82 3.57 6.68
N LYS A 79 9.18 3.44 7.85
CA LYS A 79 9.88 3.38 9.12
C LYS A 79 10.57 2.03 9.27
N SER A 80 11.89 2.01 9.13
CA SER A 80 12.70 0.86 9.52
C SER A 80 12.68 0.75 11.04
N ARG A 81 12.12 -0.33 11.58
CA ARG A 81 12.37 -0.69 12.98
C ARG A 81 13.86 -1.01 13.10
N VAL A 82 14.60 -0.19 13.83
CA VAL A 82 15.85 -0.63 14.46
C VAL A 82 15.43 -1.66 15.51
N VAL A 83 15.75 -2.93 15.27
CA VAL A 83 15.56 -4.03 16.22
C VAL A 83 16.79 -4.08 17.12
#